data_AF-A0AAD8LH69-F1
#
_entry.id   AF-A0AAD8LH69-F1
#
_cell.length_a   1.000
_cell.length_b   1.000
_cell.length_c   1.000
_cell.angle_alpha   90.00
_cell.angle_beta   90.00
_cell.angle_gamma   90.00
#
_symmetry.space_group_name_H-M   'P 1'
#
loop_
_entity.id
_entity.type
_entity.pdbx_description
1 polymer ?
#
loop_
_entity_poly.entity_id
_entity_poly.type
_entity_poly.pdbx_seq_one_letter_code
_entity_poly.pdbx_strand_id
1 'polypeptide(L)'
;MDSLGAVVHKEFSYVHIPCDINSPVQVLRFQGTEDSFRQHLTSQFTRDKLLTEEREGFERYLKSQVEESKAKAGTEGSGNAGMNEEFLKSTIDAATTNYQIIPLTLPSKKNNYLGINCYIDGIGRVKNLPTNARATKLCSTDIRGECFVSKTFDDEDVFKRVDYTLEDYNDMFQNPPDPTGRWDSSQALSNMLDPEKASALLSKSSVKEAVQNTCENCRKEDSKAAPLKICSRCKKVKYCSQQCQKEDWRFHKRICNTN
;
A
#
# COMPACT_ATOMS: atom_id res chain seq x y z
N MET A 1 -6.00 16.03 13.36
CA MET A 1 -5.59 14.85 12.57
C MET A 1 -4.09 14.84 12.61
N ASP A 2 -3.51 14.16 13.59
CA ASP A 2 -2.07 14.06 13.72
C ASP A 2 -1.55 13.19 12.56
N SER A 3 -0.93 13.84 11.58
CA SER A 3 -0.24 13.14 10.49
C SER A 3 0.88 12.30 11.10
N LEU A 4 0.90 10.99 10.84
CA LEU A 4 1.97 10.06 11.24
C LEU A 4 3.40 10.60 10.94
N GLY A 5 3.55 11.47 9.94
CA GLY A 5 4.81 12.16 9.60
C GLY A 5 5.38 13.08 10.69
N ALA A 6 4.53 13.58 11.60
CA ALA A 6 4.93 14.47 12.70
C ALA A 6 5.44 13.73 13.94
N VAL A 7 5.40 12.39 13.94
CA VAL A 7 5.91 11.59 15.05
C VAL A 7 7.42 11.78 15.17
N VAL A 8 7.86 12.22 16.35
CA VAL A 8 9.27 12.42 16.66
C VAL A 8 9.83 11.16 17.30
N HIS A 9 10.91 10.63 16.70
CA HIS A 9 11.65 9.50 17.24
C HIS A 9 12.95 9.99 17.88
N LYS A 10 13.20 9.56 19.13
CA LYS A 10 14.36 10.00 19.92
C LYS A 10 15.69 9.52 19.32
N GLU A 11 15.79 8.24 19.04
CA GLU A 11 16.86 7.58 18.28
C GLU A 11 16.36 6.16 17.99
N PHE A 12 16.61 5.63 16.80
CA PHE A 12 16.38 4.22 16.50
C PHE A 12 17.42 3.70 15.52
N SER A 13 17.67 2.40 15.60
CA SER A 13 18.52 1.66 14.67
C SER A 13 17.72 0.99 13.54
N TYR A 14 18.30 1.00 12.35
CA TYR A 14 17.79 0.32 11.16
C TYR A 14 18.96 -0.33 10.43
N VAL A 15 18.67 -1.34 9.61
CA VAL A 15 19.71 -2.14 8.95
C VAL A 15 19.78 -1.79 7.48
N HIS A 16 20.99 -1.58 6.98
CA HIS A 16 21.29 -1.47 5.56
C HIS A 16 21.87 -2.80 5.05
N ILE A 17 21.23 -3.36 4.02
CA ILE A 17 21.64 -4.58 3.33
C ILE A 17 22.20 -4.17 1.96
N PRO A 18 23.54 -4.05 1.81
CA PRO A 18 24.12 -3.67 0.55
C PRO A 18 23.93 -4.78 -0.49
N CYS A 19 23.92 -4.39 -1.76
CA CYS A 19 23.79 -5.34 -2.85
C CYS A 19 25.04 -6.24 -3.03
N ASP A 20 26.22 -5.69 -2.74
CA ASP A 20 27.47 -6.44 -2.82
C ASP A 20 27.56 -7.48 -1.69
N ILE A 21 27.80 -8.73 -2.08
CA ILE A 21 27.89 -9.87 -1.16
C ILE A 21 29.12 -9.78 -0.23
N ASN A 22 30.17 -9.08 -0.67
CA ASN A 22 31.39 -8.90 0.11
C ASN A 22 31.24 -7.79 1.16
N SER A 23 30.27 -6.90 0.95
CA SER A 23 29.97 -5.81 1.87
C SER A 23 29.09 -6.33 3.03
N PRO A 24 29.52 -6.17 4.30
CA PRO A 24 28.73 -6.62 5.45
C PRO A 24 27.48 -5.76 5.63
N VAL A 25 26.47 -6.36 6.26
CA VAL A 25 25.25 -5.67 6.66
C VAL A 25 25.58 -4.64 7.74
N GLN A 26 25.09 -3.41 7.58
CA GLN A 26 25.42 -2.29 8.45
C GLN A 26 24.21 -1.88 9.29
N VAL A 27 24.41 -1.68 10.59
CA VAL A 27 23.40 -1.07 11.46
C VAL A 27 23.62 0.44 11.46
N LEU A 28 22.64 1.16 10.95
CA LEU A 28 22.62 2.62 10.92
C LEU A 28 21.69 3.14 12.02
N ARG A 29 21.91 4.37 12.46
CA ARG A 29 21.08 5.05 13.46
C ARG A 29 20.49 6.30 12.87
N PHE A 30 19.25 6.61 13.25
CA PHE A 30 18.56 7.82 12.85
C PHE A 30 17.84 8.45 14.04
N GLN A 31 17.80 9.78 14.04
CA GLN A 31 17.06 10.58 15.00
C GLN A 31 16.32 11.69 14.23
N GLY A 32 15.06 11.97 14.61
CA GLY A 32 14.27 13.00 13.96
C GLY A 32 12.81 12.60 13.77
N THR A 33 12.13 13.32 12.87
CA THR A 33 10.73 13.04 12.52
C THR A 33 10.62 11.90 11.53
N GLU A 34 9.47 11.24 11.51
CA GLU A 34 9.15 10.22 10.50
C GLU A 34 9.32 10.77 9.07
N ASP A 35 8.85 12.00 8.80
CA ASP A 35 9.05 12.62 7.48
C ASP A 35 10.54 12.85 7.14
N SER A 36 11.36 13.21 8.13
CA SER A 36 12.81 13.33 7.92
C SER A 36 13.45 11.98 7.58
N PHE A 37 12.98 10.90 8.22
CA PHE A 37 13.46 9.54 7.93
C PHE A 37 13.06 9.09 6.52
N ARG A 38 11.82 9.37 6.11
CA ARG A 38 11.33 9.08 4.75
C ARG A 38 12.17 9.83 3.71
N GLN A 39 12.43 11.11 3.92
CA GLN A 39 13.30 11.92 3.06
C GLN A 39 14.74 11.39 3.05
N HIS A 40 15.26 10.98 4.20
CA HIS A 40 16.60 10.38 4.30
C HIS A 40 16.71 9.10 3.48
N LEU A 41 15.76 8.16 3.63
CA LEU A 41 15.72 6.93 2.83
C LEU A 41 15.60 7.24 1.33
N THR A 42 14.67 8.12 0.94
CA THR A 42 14.54 8.60 -0.44
C THR A 42 15.87 9.17 -0.95
N SER A 43 16.59 9.95 -0.14
CA SER A 43 17.88 10.52 -0.52
C SER A 43 18.98 9.48 -0.65
N GLN A 44 18.94 8.36 0.09
CA GLN A 44 19.92 7.28 -0.06
C GLN A 44 19.68 6.54 -1.38
N PHE A 45 18.43 6.20 -1.70
CA PHE A 45 18.08 5.58 -2.99
C PHE A 45 18.28 6.53 -4.19
N THR A 46 18.13 7.83 -3.97
CA THR A 46 18.36 8.88 -5.00
C THR A 46 19.84 9.30 -5.08
N ARG A 47 20.70 8.91 -4.12
CA ARG A 47 22.13 9.27 -4.14
C ARG A 47 22.88 8.56 -5.25
N ASP A 48 22.39 7.39 -5.66
CA ASP A 48 22.65 6.80 -6.98
C ASP A 48 21.71 7.45 -8.01
N LYS A 49 21.94 8.74 -8.28
CA LYS A 49 21.23 9.45 -9.36
C LYS A 49 21.43 8.64 -10.63
N LEU A 50 20.30 8.23 -11.24
CA LEU A 50 20.29 7.62 -12.57
C LEU A 50 21.23 8.40 -13.48
N LEU A 51 22.24 7.72 -14.02
CA LEU A 51 22.96 8.22 -15.16
C LEU A 51 21.95 8.44 -16.29
N THR A 52 22.21 9.41 -17.18
CA THR A 52 21.30 9.74 -18.30
C THR A 52 20.94 8.48 -19.12
N GLU A 53 21.86 7.53 -19.23
CA GLU A 53 21.70 6.24 -19.91
C GLU A 53 20.68 5.30 -19.23
N GLU A 54 20.62 5.32 -17.89
CA GLU A 54 19.68 4.50 -17.11
C GLU A 54 18.26 5.10 -17.14
N ARG A 55 18.15 6.43 -17.27
CA ARG A 55 16.88 7.13 -17.55
C ARG A 55 16.30 6.72 -18.90
N GLU A 56 17.13 6.68 -19.94
CA GLU A 56 16.70 6.22 -21.28
C GLU A 56 16.34 4.73 -21.29
N GLY A 57 17.02 3.90 -20.48
CA GLY A 57 16.65 2.51 -20.23
C GLY A 57 15.26 2.39 -19.59
N PHE A 58 14.94 3.27 -18.64
CA PHE A 58 13.64 3.31 -17.98
C PHE A 58 12.51 3.76 -18.89
N GLU A 59 12.73 4.79 -19.69
CA GLU A 59 11.77 5.22 -20.70
C GLU A 59 11.45 4.09 -21.68
N ARG A 60 12.45 3.31 -22.10
CA ARG A 60 12.26 2.14 -22.97
C ARG A 60 11.44 1.03 -22.29
N TYR A 61 11.73 0.71 -21.03
CA TYR A 61 10.97 -0.29 -20.28
C TYR A 61 9.52 0.12 -20.01
N LEU A 62 9.27 1.40 -19.67
CA LEU A 62 7.93 1.94 -19.50
C LEU A 62 7.15 1.91 -20.82
N LYS A 63 7.81 2.28 -21.93
CA LYS A 63 7.22 2.17 -23.27
C LYS A 63 6.85 0.72 -23.59
N SER A 64 7.74 -0.25 -23.33
CA SER A 64 7.46 -1.66 -23.61
C SER A 64 6.33 -2.22 -22.75
N GLN A 65 6.25 -1.86 -21.47
CA GLN A 65 5.15 -2.28 -20.58
C GLN A 65 3.80 -1.67 -21.00
N VAL A 66 3.78 -0.40 -21.39
CA VAL A 66 2.56 0.24 -21.90
C VAL A 66 2.14 -0.37 -23.24
N GLU A 67 3.08 -0.69 -24.12
CA GLU A 67 2.83 -1.37 -25.39
C GLU A 67 2.32 -2.81 -25.16
N GLU A 68 2.89 -3.56 -24.23
CA GLU A 68 2.41 -4.88 -23.84
C GLU A 68 1.01 -4.83 -23.20
N SER A 69 0.75 -3.84 -22.35
CA SER A 69 -0.60 -3.61 -21.81
C SER A 69 -1.59 -3.22 -22.89
N LYS A 70 -1.20 -2.41 -23.88
CA LYS A 70 -2.04 -2.08 -25.05
C LYS A 70 -2.27 -3.28 -25.95
N ALA A 71 -1.27 -4.13 -26.15
CA ALA A 71 -1.38 -5.36 -26.92
C ALA A 71 -2.32 -6.38 -26.25
N LYS A 72 -2.33 -6.43 -24.91
CA LYS A 72 -3.28 -7.24 -24.12
C LYS A 72 -4.68 -6.65 -24.02
N ALA A 73 -4.81 -5.32 -24.09
CA ALA A 73 -6.10 -4.63 -23.94
C ALA A 73 -7.02 -4.73 -25.17
N GLY A 74 -6.55 -5.27 -26.30
CA GLY A 74 -7.35 -5.42 -27.50
C GLY A 74 -7.62 -4.07 -28.17
N THR A 75 -7.27 -4.00 -29.44
CA THR A 75 -7.63 -2.91 -30.35
C THR A 75 -9.13 -2.67 -30.35
N GLU A 76 -9.60 -1.63 -29.65
CA GLU A 76 -10.75 -0.81 -30.07
C GLU A 76 -10.83 0.46 -29.20
N GLY A 77 -10.15 1.49 -29.69
CA GLY A 77 -10.09 2.79 -29.05
C GLY A 77 -9.10 3.68 -29.77
N SER A 78 -9.45 4.08 -31.00
CA SER A 78 -8.76 5.14 -31.75
C SER A 78 -8.84 6.44 -30.96
N GLY A 79 -7.90 6.62 -30.03
CA GLY A 79 -7.62 7.88 -29.36
C GLY A 79 -6.13 8.14 -29.50
N ASN A 80 -5.80 9.14 -30.32
CA ASN A 80 -4.47 9.71 -30.42
C ASN A 80 -4.01 10.13 -29.00
N ALA A 81 -3.18 9.30 -28.38
CA ALA A 81 -2.51 9.60 -27.13
C ALA A 81 -1.09 9.08 -27.23
N GLY A 82 -0.28 9.78 -28.02
CA GLY A 82 1.11 9.96 -27.62
C GLY A 82 1.04 10.54 -26.20
N MET A 83 1.21 9.68 -25.19
CA MET A 83 1.25 10.13 -23.81
C MET A 83 2.37 11.16 -23.75
N ASN A 84 2.03 12.39 -23.36
CA ASN A 84 2.98 13.50 -23.32
C ASN A 84 4.23 13.02 -22.59
N GLU A 85 5.38 13.12 -23.25
CA GLU A 85 6.71 12.78 -22.75
C GLU A 85 6.95 13.40 -21.36
N GLU A 86 6.30 14.53 -21.08
CA GLU A 86 6.26 15.21 -19.80
C GLU A 86 5.52 14.45 -18.69
N PHE A 87 4.42 13.74 -18.98
CA PHE A 87 3.73 12.86 -18.03
C PHE A 87 4.54 11.59 -17.76
N LEU A 88 5.23 11.08 -18.78
CA LEU A 88 6.16 9.96 -18.60
C LEU A 88 7.33 10.39 -17.73
N LYS A 89 7.93 11.54 -18.01
CA LYS A 89 9.02 12.13 -17.22
C LYS A 89 8.60 12.42 -15.78
N SER A 90 7.41 12.96 -15.56
CA SER A 90 6.90 13.19 -14.20
C SER A 90 6.58 11.89 -13.46
N THR A 91 6.09 10.86 -14.15
CA THR A 91 5.91 9.51 -13.59
C THR A 91 7.25 8.87 -13.26
N ILE A 92 8.25 9.06 -14.12
CA ILE A 92 9.62 8.59 -13.92
C ILE A 92 10.25 9.28 -12.72
N ASP A 93 10.13 10.60 -12.62
CA ASP A 93 10.67 11.37 -11.50
C ASP A 93 9.93 11.00 -10.19
N ALA A 94 8.62 10.76 -10.24
CA ALA A 94 7.85 10.28 -9.09
C ALA A 94 8.24 8.86 -8.66
N ALA A 95 8.50 7.96 -9.61
CA ALA A 95 8.97 6.61 -9.33
C ALA A 95 10.42 6.59 -8.84
N THR A 96 11.26 7.52 -9.31
CA THR A 96 12.70 7.62 -8.94
C THR A 96 12.86 8.16 -7.53
N THR A 97 11.91 8.98 -7.10
CA THR A 97 11.91 9.61 -5.78
C THR A 97 11.25 8.73 -4.71
N ASN A 98 10.45 7.73 -5.11
CA ASN A 98 9.69 6.91 -4.18
C ASN A 98 10.24 5.49 -4.08
N TYR A 99 10.75 5.14 -2.89
CA TYR A 99 11.04 3.76 -2.54
C TYR A 99 9.74 2.96 -2.34
N GLN A 100 9.80 1.66 -2.56
CA GLN A 100 8.70 0.74 -2.27
C GLN A 100 8.90 0.11 -0.89
N ILE A 101 7.81 -0.06 -0.14
CA ILE A 101 7.80 -0.69 1.19
C ILE A 101 7.24 -2.11 1.05
N ILE A 102 7.99 -3.10 1.49
CA ILE A 102 7.55 -4.48 1.64
C ILE A 102 7.41 -4.77 3.14
N PRO A 103 6.19 -4.95 3.67
CA PRO A 103 6.00 -5.38 5.04
C PRO A 103 6.44 -6.85 5.17
N LEU A 104 7.52 -7.08 5.91
CA LEU A 104 8.02 -8.41 6.24
C LEU A 104 7.18 -9.06 7.34
N THR A 105 6.75 -8.26 8.31
CA THR A 105 5.94 -8.72 9.43
C THR A 105 4.93 -7.63 9.75
N LEU A 106 3.65 -8.01 9.84
CA LEU A 106 2.58 -7.08 10.21
C LEU A 106 2.50 -6.97 11.73
N PRO A 107 2.28 -5.77 12.29
CA PRO A 107 2.05 -5.59 13.72
C PRO A 107 0.76 -6.32 14.11
N SER A 108 0.84 -7.21 15.10
CA SER A 108 -0.29 -8.01 15.58
C SER A 108 -0.15 -8.27 17.07
N LYS A 109 -1.26 -8.59 17.75
CA LYS A 109 -1.23 -8.99 19.17
C LYS A 109 -0.27 -10.15 19.44
N LYS A 110 -0.08 -11.05 18.47
CA LYS A 110 0.81 -12.21 18.59
C LYS A 110 2.31 -11.85 18.63
N ASN A 111 2.70 -10.72 18.05
CA ASN A 111 4.10 -10.28 17.99
C ASN A 111 4.34 -8.99 18.79
N ASN A 112 3.50 -8.72 19.79
CA ASN A 112 3.55 -7.50 20.59
C ASN A 112 3.47 -6.23 19.74
N TYR A 113 2.66 -6.24 18.68
CA TYR A 113 2.46 -5.09 17.80
C TYR A 113 3.73 -4.63 17.08
N LEU A 114 4.72 -5.53 16.92
CA LEU A 114 5.96 -5.25 16.21
C LEU A 114 5.80 -5.54 14.72
N GLY A 115 5.99 -4.51 13.90
CA GLY A 115 6.08 -4.60 12.46
C GLY A 115 7.53 -4.54 11.99
N ILE A 116 7.84 -5.21 10.88
CA ILE A 116 9.15 -5.10 10.22
C ILE A 116 8.90 -4.79 8.76
N ASN A 117 9.55 -3.75 8.27
CA ASN A 117 9.39 -3.23 6.92
C ASN A 117 10.75 -3.20 6.21
N CYS A 118 10.86 -3.81 5.02
CA CYS A 118 11.99 -3.58 4.10
C CYS A 118 11.58 -2.49 3.10
N TYR A 119 12.48 -1.54 2.93
CA TYR A 119 12.46 -0.48 1.95
C TYR A 119 13.36 -0.90 0.80
N ILE A 120 12.81 -0.91 -0.39
CA ILE A 120 13.51 -1.28 -1.62
C ILE A 120 13.40 -0.14 -2.63
N ASP A 121 14.35 -0.09 -3.56
CA ASP A 121 14.22 0.81 -4.71
C ASP A 121 13.12 0.29 -5.66
N GLY A 122 12.10 1.11 -5.90
CA GLY A 122 11.00 0.80 -6.82
C GLY A 122 11.45 0.70 -8.28
N ILE A 123 12.65 1.18 -8.62
CA ILE A 123 13.23 1.17 -9.97
C ILE A 123 14.40 0.17 -10.07
N GLY A 124 14.73 -0.61 -9.04
CA GLY A 124 15.89 -1.52 -9.09
C GLY A 124 15.90 -2.48 -10.29
N ARG A 125 14.73 -2.91 -10.77
CA ARG A 125 14.58 -3.75 -11.98
C ARG A 125 14.98 -3.05 -13.27
N VAL A 126 14.81 -1.74 -13.31
CA VAL A 126 15.02 -0.92 -14.50
C VAL A 126 16.42 -0.30 -14.51
N LYS A 127 16.96 0.03 -13.33
CA LYS A 127 18.38 0.40 -13.17
C LYS A 127 19.35 -0.76 -13.50
N ASN A 128 18.84 -1.94 -13.89
CA ASN A 128 19.60 -3.17 -14.11
C ASN A 128 20.60 -3.44 -12.97
N LEU A 129 20.21 -3.09 -11.74
CA LEU A 129 21.08 -3.26 -10.58
C LEU A 129 21.29 -4.75 -10.32
N PRO A 130 22.45 -5.11 -9.74
CA PRO A 130 22.69 -6.48 -9.34
C PRO A 130 21.57 -6.97 -8.41
N THR A 131 21.25 -8.26 -8.53
CA THR A 131 20.28 -8.89 -7.64
C THR A 131 20.88 -9.04 -6.25
N ASN A 132 20.18 -8.52 -5.25
CA ASN A 132 20.61 -8.62 -3.87
C ASN A 132 20.10 -9.95 -3.28
N ALA A 133 20.92 -11.00 -3.37
CA ALA A 133 20.53 -12.33 -2.92
C ALA A 133 20.08 -12.37 -1.45
N ARG A 134 20.64 -11.51 -0.58
CA ARG A 134 20.25 -11.43 0.83
C ARG A 134 18.86 -10.84 1.00
N ALA A 135 18.58 -9.71 0.33
CA ALA A 135 17.27 -9.07 0.37
C ALA A 135 16.20 -9.93 -0.32
N THR A 136 16.56 -10.58 -1.43
CA THR A 136 15.67 -11.51 -2.15
C THR A 136 15.24 -12.69 -1.28
N LYS A 137 16.18 -13.27 -0.51
CA LYS A 137 15.84 -14.33 0.46
C LYS A 137 14.90 -13.81 1.56
N LEU A 138 15.15 -12.61 2.07
CA LEU A 138 14.36 -12.01 3.16
C LEU A 138 12.93 -11.66 2.72
N CYS A 139 12.78 -11.12 1.51
CA CYS A 139 11.49 -10.68 0.98
C CYS A 139 10.74 -11.78 0.24
N SER A 140 11.42 -12.89 -0.11
CA SER A 140 10.91 -13.93 -1.01
C SER A 140 10.48 -13.39 -2.39
N THR A 141 11.07 -12.27 -2.81
CA THR A 141 10.81 -11.58 -4.08
C THR A 141 12.13 -11.14 -4.70
N ASP A 142 12.20 -11.01 -6.03
CA ASP A 142 13.42 -10.54 -6.70
C ASP A 142 13.70 -9.07 -6.37
N ILE A 143 14.58 -8.84 -5.39
CA ILE A 143 15.04 -7.50 -4.98
C ILE A 143 16.37 -7.20 -5.65
N ARG A 144 16.44 -6.02 -6.29
CA ARG A 144 17.64 -5.53 -6.96
C ARG A 144 18.11 -4.22 -6.33
N GLY A 145 19.41 -4.10 -6.13
CA GLY A 145 20.01 -2.96 -5.43
C GLY A 145 20.01 -3.09 -3.91
N GLU A 146 20.11 -1.95 -3.24
CA GLU A 146 20.18 -1.88 -1.77
C GLU A 146 18.78 -2.05 -1.14
N CYS A 147 18.70 -2.69 0.04
CA CYS A 147 17.48 -2.68 0.89
C CYS A 147 17.83 -2.10 2.25
N PHE A 148 16.91 -1.31 2.80
CA PHE A 148 16.96 -0.91 4.20
C PHE A 148 15.83 -1.61 4.96
N VAL A 149 16.09 -2.09 6.17
CA VAL A 149 15.09 -2.75 7.01
C VAL A 149 14.93 -1.98 8.30
N SER A 150 13.68 -1.73 8.70
CA SER A 150 13.37 -1.10 9.99
C SER A 150 12.31 -1.88 10.75
N LYS A 151 12.36 -1.75 12.08
CA LYS A 151 11.36 -2.27 13.00
C LYS A 151 10.48 -1.14 13.50
N THR A 152 9.18 -1.38 13.53
CA THR A 152 8.16 -0.45 14.02
C THR A 152 7.33 -1.13 15.09
N PHE A 153 6.74 -0.35 15.98
CA PHE A 153 5.71 -0.76 16.91
C PHE A 153 4.47 0.07 16.59
N ASP A 154 3.34 -0.60 16.40
CA ASP A 154 2.08 0.01 16.01
C ASP A 154 0.91 -0.75 16.66
N ASP A 155 0.36 -0.17 17.72
CA ASP A 155 -0.79 -0.70 18.46
C ASP A 155 -2.10 0.04 18.14
N GLU A 156 -2.20 0.65 16.95
CA GLU A 156 -3.29 1.52 16.48
C GLU A 156 -3.36 2.91 17.15
N ASP A 157 -2.92 3.01 18.41
CA ASP A 157 -2.90 4.25 19.19
C ASP A 157 -1.52 4.94 19.20
N VAL A 158 -0.44 4.15 19.15
CA VAL A 158 0.96 4.59 19.27
C VAL A 158 1.81 3.98 18.17
N PHE A 159 2.27 4.85 17.27
CA PHE A 159 3.30 4.49 16.29
C PHE A 159 4.68 4.92 16.78
N LYS A 160 5.64 3.98 16.86
CA LYS A 160 7.05 4.28 17.14
C LYS A 160 7.99 3.37 16.38
N ARG A 161 9.15 3.89 15.99
CA ARG A 161 10.25 3.07 15.51
C ARG A 161 11.01 2.46 16.67
N VAL A 162 11.39 1.21 16.52
CA VAL A 162 12.11 0.42 17.53
C VAL A 162 13.47 0.05 16.96
N ASP A 163 14.44 -0.09 17.84
CA ASP A 163 15.77 -0.56 17.47
C ASP A 163 15.74 -1.91 16.75
N TYR A 164 16.49 -1.97 15.65
CA TYR A 164 16.70 -3.17 14.86
C TYR A 164 18.18 -3.53 14.88
N THR A 165 18.49 -4.60 15.60
CA THR A 165 19.87 -5.05 15.82
C THR A 165 20.32 -6.03 14.73
N LEU A 166 21.62 -6.30 14.67
CA LEU A 166 22.16 -7.33 13.78
C LEU A 166 21.68 -8.74 14.18
N GLU A 167 21.38 -8.96 15.46
CA GLU A 167 20.82 -10.21 15.96
C GLU A 167 19.40 -10.41 15.44
N ASP A 168 18.56 -9.38 15.50
CA ASP A 168 17.22 -9.39 14.89
C ASP A 168 17.29 -9.69 13.38
N TYR A 169 18.29 -9.14 12.69
CA TYR A 169 18.53 -9.43 11.28
C TYR A 169 18.93 -10.89 11.03
N ASN A 170 19.86 -11.42 11.82
CA ASN A 170 20.34 -12.79 11.67
C ASN A 170 19.24 -13.82 11.95
N ASP A 171 18.43 -13.61 12.98
CA ASP A 171 17.26 -14.46 13.29
C ASP A 171 16.27 -14.45 12.12
N MET A 172 15.95 -13.26 11.60
CA MET A 172 15.06 -13.10 10.45
C MET A 172 15.63 -13.73 9.16
N PHE A 173 16.94 -13.67 8.96
CA PHE A 173 17.61 -14.26 7.80
C PHE A 173 17.65 -15.79 7.84
N GLN A 174 17.68 -16.37 9.04
CA GLN A 174 17.56 -17.81 9.26
C GLN A 174 16.11 -18.28 9.13
N ASN A 175 15.16 -17.49 9.67
CA ASN A 175 13.74 -17.78 9.70
C ASN A 175 12.95 -16.70 8.93
N PRO A 176 13.02 -16.66 7.59
CA PRO A 176 12.31 -15.65 6.81
C PRO A 176 10.80 -15.77 7.02
N PRO A 177 10.08 -14.65 7.22
CA PRO A 177 8.65 -14.68 7.45
C PRO A 177 7.91 -15.11 6.19
N ASP A 178 6.83 -15.86 6.36
CA ASP A 178 6.03 -16.37 5.25
C ASP A 178 5.55 -15.21 4.33
N PRO A 179 5.71 -15.31 3.00
CA PRO A 179 5.22 -14.30 2.05
C PRO A 179 3.70 -14.30 1.86
N THR A 180 2.98 -15.31 2.36
CA THR A 180 1.53 -15.43 2.21
C THR A 180 0.81 -14.26 2.89
N GLY A 181 -0.05 -13.58 2.13
CA GLY A 181 -0.84 -12.44 2.61
C GLY A 181 -0.16 -11.07 2.54
N ARG A 182 1.05 -10.97 1.97
CA ARG A 182 1.69 -9.68 1.72
C ARG A 182 1.00 -8.94 0.57
N TRP A 183 0.67 -7.68 0.78
CA TRP A 183 0.13 -6.81 -0.27
C TRP A 183 1.22 -6.51 -1.31
N ASP A 184 1.05 -7.06 -2.50
CA ASP A 184 1.91 -6.77 -3.65
C ASP A 184 1.26 -5.68 -4.51
N SER A 185 1.83 -4.47 -4.46
CA SER A 185 1.38 -3.33 -5.24
C SER A 185 1.39 -3.60 -6.75
N SER A 186 2.28 -4.48 -7.23
CA SER A 186 2.34 -4.86 -8.64
C SER A 186 1.19 -5.80 -9.03
N GLN A 187 0.74 -6.67 -8.12
CA GLN A 187 -0.50 -7.43 -8.30
C GLN A 187 -1.72 -6.54 -8.29
N ALA A 188 -1.81 -5.55 -7.39
CA ALA A 188 -2.94 -4.63 -7.32
C ALA A 188 -3.10 -3.83 -8.62
N LEU A 189 -2.01 -3.31 -9.18
CA LEU A 189 -2.02 -2.62 -10.47
C LEU A 189 -2.36 -3.59 -11.61
N SER A 190 -1.78 -4.79 -11.63
CA SER A 190 -2.15 -5.81 -12.63
C SER A 190 -3.63 -6.20 -12.54
N ASN A 191 -4.18 -6.34 -11.33
CA ASN A 191 -5.59 -6.70 -11.11
C ASN A 191 -6.55 -5.54 -11.43
N MET A 192 -6.08 -4.28 -11.37
CA MET A 192 -6.82 -3.10 -11.84
C MET A 192 -6.77 -2.94 -13.36
N LEU A 193 -5.68 -3.37 -14.00
CA LEU A 193 -5.49 -3.30 -15.45
C LEU A 193 -6.05 -4.52 -16.21
N ASP A 194 -6.45 -5.57 -15.49
CA ASP A 194 -6.95 -6.82 -16.05
C ASP A 194 -8.50 -6.84 -15.99
N PRO A 195 -9.21 -6.64 -17.13
CA PRO A 195 -10.67 -6.50 -17.16
C PRO A 195 -11.41 -7.72 -16.59
N GLU A 196 -10.83 -8.91 -16.74
CA GLU A 196 -11.41 -10.17 -16.26
C GLU A 196 -11.34 -10.29 -14.73
N LYS A 197 -10.30 -9.76 -14.09
CA LYS A 197 -10.17 -9.75 -12.63
C LYS A 197 -10.87 -8.57 -11.98
N ALA A 198 -10.97 -7.43 -12.64
CA ALA A 198 -11.86 -6.35 -12.25
C ALA A 198 -13.33 -6.82 -12.25
N SER A 199 -13.72 -7.61 -13.26
CA SER A 199 -15.01 -8.30 -13.31
C SER A 199 -15.14 -9.38 -12.23
N ALA A 200 -14.06 -10.12 -11.90
CA ALA A 200 -14.06 -11.11 -10.82
C ALA A 200 -14.19 -10.51 -9.41
N LEU A 201 -13.64 -9.31 -9.17
CA LEU A 201 -13.83 -8.54 -7.93
C LEU A 201 -15.26 -8.02 -7.80
N LEU A 202 -15.91 -7.69 -8.92
CA LEU A 202 -17.34 -7.35 -8.97
C LEU A 202 -18.25 -8.59 -8.87
N SER A 203 -17.82 -9.75 -9.36
CA SER A 203 -18.62 -10.99 -9.36
C SER A 203 -18.51 -11.82 -8.07
N LYS A 204 -17.46 -11.62 -7.25
CA LYS A 204 -17.36 -12.20 -5.90
C LYS A 204 -18.18 -11.48 -4.83
N SER A 205 -18.86 -10.38 -5.17
CA SER A 205 -20.02 -9.88 -4.42
C SER A 205 -21.30 -10.57 -4.87
N SER A 206 -21.30 -11.90 -4.83
CA SER A 206 -22.53 -12.68 -4.74
C SER A 206 -22.67 -13.25 -3.33
N VAL A 207 -22.45 -12.40 -2.31
CA VAL A 207 -23.32 -12.51 -1.14
C VAL A 207 -24.66 -12.05 -1.68
N LYS A 208 -25.63 -12.95 -1.82
CA LYS A 208 -27.03 -12.53 -1.85
C LYS A 208 -27.20 -11.66 -0.61
N GLU A 209 -27.19 -10.34 -0.78
CA GLU A 209 -27.65 -9.40 0.23
C GLU A 209 -29.09 -9.81 0.51
N ALA A 210 -29.26 -10.65 1.53
CA ALA A 210 -30.46 -10.60 2.31
C ALA A 210 -30.50 -9.17 2.82
N VAL A 211 -31.26 -8.31 2.14
CA VAL A 211 -31.55 -6.94 2.53
C VAL A 211 -32.01 -7.04 3.98
N GLN A 212 -31.11 -6.83 4.93
CA GLN A 212 -31.43 -6.92 6.35
C GLN A 212 -32.47 -5.85 6.59
N ASN A 213 -33.68 -6.31 6.88
CA ASN A 213 -34.85 -5.46 7.03
C ASN A 213 -34.80 -4.92 8.46
N THR A 214 -33.85 -4.03 8.74
CA THR A 214 -33.58 -3.50 10.08
C THR A 214 -33.69 -1.98 10.11
N CYS A 215 -34.03 -1.43 11.27
CA CYS A 215 -34.06 0.01 11.52
C CYS A 215 -32.65 0.60 11.50
N GLU A 216 -32.41 1.67 10.74
CA GLU A 216 -31.09 2.31 10.62
C GLU A 216 -30.56 2.86 11.97
N ASN A 217 -31.45 3.37 12.82
CA ASN A 217 -31.06 3.96 14.11
C ASN A 217 -30.82 2.90 15.20
N CYS A 218 -31.79 2.01 15.42
CA CYS A 218 -31.79 1.11 16.58
C CYS A 218 -31.53 -0.36 16.24
N ARG A 219 -31.31 -0.68 14.95
CA ARG A 219 -31.02 -2.01 14.41
C ARG A 219 -32.06 -3.10 14.70
N LYS A 220 -33.26 -2.73 15.16
CA LYS A 220 -34.37 -3.66 15.34
C LYS A 220 -34.84 -4.22 13.99
N GLU A 221 -35.07 -5.52 13.94
CA GLU A 221 -35.56 -6.24 12.78
C GLU A 221 -37.04 -5.92 12.51
N ASP A 222 -37.41 -6.01 11.23
CA ASP A 222 -38.78 -5.89 10.76
C ASP A 222 -39.63 -7.02 11.36
N SER A 223 -40.73 -6.67 11.99
CA SER A 223 -41.64 -7.64 12.59
C SER A 223 -43.05 -7.42 12.05
N LYS A 224 -43.83 -8.49 11.90
CA LYS A 224 -45.24 -8.40 11.46
C LYS A 224 -46.10 -7.48 12.35
N ALA A 225 -45.69 -7.26 13.60
CA ALA A 225 -46.38 -6.38 14.56
C ALA A 225 -45.98 -4.89 14.42
N ALA A 226 -44.81 -4.58 13.84
CA ALA A 226 -44.32 -3.22 13.69
C ALA A 226 -43.48 -3.11 12.40
N PRO A 227 -44.12 -2.90 11.24
CA PRO A 227 -43.41 -2.84 9.97
C PRO A 227 -42.50 -1.61 9.91
N LEU A 228 -41.29 -1.79 9.38
CA LEU A 228 -40.37 -0.69 9.17
C LEU A 228 -40.90 0.31 8.14
N LYS A 229 -40.81 1.59 8.46
CA LYS A 229 -41.21 2.70 7.60
C LYS A 229 -40.00 3.19 6.82
N ILE A 230 -40.13 3.30 5.52
CA ILE A 230 -39.08 3.87 4.66
C ILE A 230 -39.05 5.40 4.80
N CYS A 231 -37.87 6.00 4.67
CA CYS A 231 -37.77 7.46 4.59
C CYS A 231 -38.57 7.98 3.38
N SER A 232 -39.52 8.88 3.61
CA SER A 232 -40.41 9.40 2.56
C SER A 232 -39.67 10.19 1.47
N ARG A 233 -38.51 10.76 1.79
CA ARG A 233 -37.72 11.59 0.86
C ARG A 233 -36.83 10.77 -0.06
N CYS A 234 -35.95 9.94 0.49
CA CYS A 234 -34.98 9.18 -0.31
C CYS A 234 -35.44 7.76 -0.63
N LYS A 235 -36.40 7.21 0.14
CA LYS A 235 -36.87 5.81 0.07
C LYS A 235 -35.78 4.74 0.23
N LYS A 236 -34.55 5.12 0.63
CA LYS A 236 -33.38 4.23 0.73
C LYS A 236 -33.17 3.59 2.10
N VAL A 237 -33.56 4.26 3.18
CA VAL A 237 -33.37 3.79 4.58
C VAL A 237 -34.69 3.48 5.26
N LYS A 238 -34.67 2.61 6.28
CA LYS A 238 -35.85 2.11 6.99
C LYS A 238 -35.76 2.40 8.49
N TYR A 239 -36.90 2.71 9.12
CA TYR A 239 -36.98 3.02 10.54
C TYR A 239 -38.19 2.34 11.20
N CYS A 240 -38.04 1.83 12.42
CA CYS A 240 -39.16 1.23 13.15
C CYS A 240 -40.17 2.27 13.66
N SER A 241 -39.78 3.55 13.76
CA SER A 241 -40.65 4.64 14.21
C SER A 241 -40.17 6.00 13.70
N GLN A 242 -41.07 7.00 13.72
CA GLN A 242 -40.69 8.40 13.43
C GLN A 242 -39.68 8.93 14.45
N GLN A 243 -39.68 8.40 15.68
CA GLN A 243 -38.70 8.77 16.70
C GLN A 243 -37.29 8.34 16.27
N CYS A 244 -37.14 7.09 15.79
CA CYS A 244 -35.86 6.61 15.27
C CYS A 244 -35.39 7.41 14.05
N GLN A 245 -36.30 7.84 13.17
CA GLN A 245 -35.96 8.72 12.05
C GLN A 245 -35.47 10.10 12.52
N LYS A 246 -36.10 10.70 13.54
CA LYS A 246 -35.72 12.01 14.07
C LYS A 246 -34.35 11.99 14.76
N GLU A 247 -34.07 10.94 15.53
CA GLU A 247 -32.78 10.75 16.20
C GLU A 247 -31.64 10.59 15.20
N ASP A 248 -31.85 9.78 14.16
CA ASP A 248 -30.90 9.54 13.08
C ASP A 248 -30.81 10.71 12.08
N TRP A 249 -31.78 11.64 12.06
CA TRP A 249 -31.82 12.75 11.11
C TRP A 249 -30.54 13.59 11.08
N ARG A 250 -29.83 13.72 12.22
CA ARG A 250 -28.53 14.42 12.30
C ARG A 250 -27.46 13.81 11.37
N PHE A 251 -27.53 12.51 11.13
CA PHE A 251 -26.64 11.76 10.25
C PHE A 251 -27.27 11.60 8.87
N HIS A 252 -28.51 11.10 8.83
CA HIS A 252 -29.22 10.81 7.58
C HIS A 252 -29.36 12.04 6.66
N LYS A 253 -29.56 13.25 7.21
CA LYS A 253 -29.77 14.46 6.38
C LYS A 253 -28.66 14.74 5.36
N ARG A 254 -27.42 14.29 5.61
CA ARG A 254 -26.27 14.53 4.72
C ARG A 254 -26.30 13.65 3.46
N ILE A 255 -27.00 12.53 3.55
CA ILE A 255 -27.11 11.52 2.50
C ILE A 255 -28.56 11.36 1.99
N CYS A 256 -29.51 12.09 2.58
CA CYS A 256 -30.92 12.07 2.23
C CYS A 256 -31.19 12.91 0.98
N ASN A 257 -30.90 12.31 -0.18
CA ASN A 257 -31.19 12.90 -1.48
C ASN A 257 -32.42 12.24 -2.10
N THR A 258 -33.31 13.05 -2.65
CA THR A 258 -34.38 12.59 -3.52
C THR A 258 -33.72 11.99 -4.77
N ASN A 259 -33.99 10.72 -5.08
CA ASN A 259 -33.71 10.23 -6.43
C ASN A 259 -34.62 10.94 -7.42
#